data_AF-A0A969A8Q5-F1
#
_entry.id   AF-A0A969A8Q5-F1
#
_cell.length_a   1.000
_cell.length_b   1.000
_cell.length_c   1.000
_cell.angle_alpha   90.00
_cell.angle_beta   90.00
_cell.angle_gamma   90.00
#
_symmetry.space_group_name_H-M   'P 1'
#
loop_
_entity.id
_entity.type
_entity.pdbx_description
1 polymer ?
#
loop_
_entity_poly.entity_id
_entity_poly.type
_entity_poly.pdbx_seq_one_letter_code
_entity_poly.pdbx_strand_id
1 'polypeptide(L)'
;MKLILVAPNSLLTAAFQQHFNYLPDVEVVNNYFEWLPNFDCLVSPANSFGIMDGGMDAAIIKFFGNSLMEKVQQRILSDYLGEQPVGTSMIVETGNVIHPFLAHTPTMRVPMSIAGTDVPYMAMWAMLLAVRRHNQLSKHQINTVACPGLGTGIGKVLYHEAARQMALAYDNFLHPPKHLNCFVAASRQLLIWEGNS
;
A
#
# COMPACT_ATOMS: atom_id res chain seq x y z
N MET A 1 1.55 5.35 13.93
CA MET A 1 2.16 5.44 12.59
C MET A 1 1.24 6.31 11.77
N LYS A 2 1.76 7.42 11.23
CA LYS A 2 1.01 8.34 10.40
C LYS A 2 0.91 7.81 8.98
N LEU A 3 -0.29 7.81 8.41
CA LEU A 3 -0.56 7.42 7.02
C LEU A 3 -0.80 8.69 6.18
N ILE A 4 0.06 8.93 5.19
CA ILE A 4 -0.09 10.01 4.23
C ILE A 4 -0.63 9.42 2.94
N LEU A 5 -1.90 9.66 2.65
CA LEU A 5 -2.56 9.25 1.41
C LEU A 5 -2.26 10.29 0.32
N VAL A 6 -1.55 9.87 -0.72
CA VAL A 6 -1.04 10.77 -1.77
C VAL A 6 -1.71 10.46 -3.09
N ALA A 7 -2.30 11.46 -3.72
CA ALA A 7 -2.88 11.31 -5.05
C ALA A 7 -2.84 12.62 -5.84
N PRO A 8 -2.26 12.66 -7.05
CA PRO A 8 -2.32 13.86 -7.89
C PRO A 8 -3.73 14.09 -8.47
N ASN A 9 -4.54 13.04 -8.60
CA ASN A 9 -5.91 13.13 -9.07
C ASN A 9 -6.87 13.58 -7.95
N SER A 10 -7.56 14.69 -8.14
CA SER A 10 -8.47 15.28 -7.15
C SER A 10 -9.67 14.41 -6.81
N LEU A 11 -10.16 13.58 -7.73
CA LEU A 11 -11.27 12.64 -7.48
C LEU A 11 -10.84 11.52 -6.52
N LEU A 12 -9.58 11.05 -6.64
CA LEU A 12 -9.03 10.07 -5.70
C LEU A 12 -8.77 10.69 -4.34
N THR A 13 -8.24 11.92 -4.30
CA THR A 13 -8.11 12.68 -3.04
C THR A 13 -9.47 12.86 -2.35
N ALA A 14 -10.52 13.24 -3.09
CA ALA A 14 -11.86 13.39 -2.53
C ALA A 14 -12.40 12.06 -1.98
N ALA A 15 -12.17 10.94 -2.68
CA ALA A 15 -12.53 9.62 -2.20
C ALA A 15 -11.79 9.24 -0.90
N PHE A 16 -10.49 9.55 -0.81
CA PHE A 16 -9.72 9.37 0.41
C PHE A 16 -10.27 10.22 1.56
N GLN A 17 -10.53 11.50 1.34
CA GLN A 17 -11.11 12.38 2.35
C GLN A 17 -12.46 11.85 2.85
N GLN A 18 -13.30 11.34 1.95
CA GLN A 18 -14.59 10.78 2.31
C GLN A 18 -14.46 9.53 3.20
N HIS A 19 -13.59 8.59 2.84
CA HIS A 19 -13.53 7.28 3.50
C HIS A 19 -12.59 7.23 4.70
N PHE A 20 -11.63 8.14 4.81
CA PHE A 20 -10.66 8.19 5.92
C PHE A 20 -10.96 9.28 6.96
N ASN A 21 -12.01 10.09 6.80
CA ASN A 21 -12.28 11.24 7.70
C ASN A 21 -12.40 10.89 9.20
N TYR A 22 -12.81 9.67 9.54
CA TYR A 22 -13.03 9.22 10.91
C TYR A 22 -11.83 8.46 11.48
N LEU A 23 -10.80 8.22 10.67
CA LEU A 23 -9.64 7.42 11.05
C LEU A 23 -8.53 8.35 11.58
N PRO A 24 -7.89 7.99 12.72
CA PRO A 24 -6.84 8.81 13.31
C PRO A 24 -5.54 8.72 12.52
N ASP A 25 -4.64 9.70 12.70
CA ASP A 25 -3.29 9.70 12.14
C ASP A 25 -3.22 9.59 10.61
N VAL A 26 -4.25 10.08 9.90
CA VAL A 26 -4.29 10.13 8.43
C VAL A 26 -4.15 11.57 7.94
N GLU A 27 -3.32 11.76 6.92
CA GLU A 27 -3.22 12.99 6.14
C GLU A 27 -3.52 12.67 4.67
N VAL A 28 -4.37 13.48 4.02
CA VAL A 28 -4.63 13.35 2.58
C VAL A 28 -4.00 14.51 1.83
N VAL A 29 -3.11 14.20 0.90
CA VAL A 29 -2.34 15.17 0.12
C VAL A 29 -2.69 15.03 -1.37
N ASN A 30 -3.29 16.08 -1.95
CA ASN A 30 -3.54 16.13 -3.40
C ASN A 30 -2.28 16.55 -4.14
N ASN A 31 -1.31 15.64 -4.25
CA ASN A 31 -0.03 15.93 -4.85
C ASN A 31 0.67 14.66 -5.36
N TYR A 32 1.84 14.84 -5.95
CA TYR A 32 2.83 13.81 -6.23
C TYR A 32 3.64 13.49 -4.97
N PHE A 33 4.10 12.24 -4.82
CA PHE A 33 4.84 11.83 -3.63
C PHE A 33 6.22 12.49 -3.57
N GLU A 34 6.79 12.81 -4.72
CA GLU A 34 8.08 13.48 -4.89
C GLU A 34 8.11 14.86 -4.23
N TRP A 35 6.94 15.47 -4.00
CA TRP A 35 6.81 16.79 -3.39
C TRP A 35 6.47 16.72 -1.91
N LEU A 36 6.36 15.51 -1.33
CA LEU A 36 6.29 15.36 0.11
C LEU A 36 7.66 15.68 0.73
N PRO A 37 7.72 16.53 1.77
CA PRO A 37 9.00 16.90 2.36
C PRO A 37 9.68 15.73 3.05
N ASN A 38 8.92 14.90 3.79
CA ASN A 38 9.44 13.78 4.56
C ASN A 38 8.39 12.64 4.65
N PHE A 39 8.87 11.40 4.55
CA PHE A 39 8.13 10.18 4.87
C PHE A 39 9.16 9.06 5.09
N ASP A 40 8.92 8.13 6.01
CA ASP A 40 9.89 7.06 6.29
C ASP A 40 9.79 5.94 5.25
N CYS A 41 8.57 5.65 4.78
CA CYS A 41 8.30 4.57 3.86
C CYS A 41 7.33 5.00 2.75
N LEU A 42 7.66 4.68 1.49
CA LEU A 42 6.75 4.83 0.35
C LEU A 42 6.20 3.46 -0.07
N VAL A 43 4.90 3.38 -0.36
CA VAL A 43 4.27 2.17 -0.87
C VAL A 43 4.35 2.12 -2.40
N SER A 44 4.87 1.02 -2.95
CA SER A 44 4.91 0.71 -4.39
C SER A 44 3.80 -0.27 -4.74
N PRO A 45 2.68 0.17 -5.35
CA PRO A 45 1.61 -0.71 -5.83
C PRO A 45 2.00 -1.39 -7.15
N ALA A 46 2.97 -2.29 -7.08
CA ALA A 46 3.69 -2.84 -8.23
C ALA A 46 3.09 -4.15 -8.79
N ASN A 47 3.85 -4.81 -9.65
CA ASN A 47 3.61 -6.19 -10.09
C ASN A 47 4.45 -7.22 -9.31
N SER A 48 4.11 -8.50 -9.41
CA SER A 48 4.77 -9.60 -8.69
C SER A 48 6.24 -9.85 -9.06
N PHE A 49 6.77 -9.23 -10.11
CA PHE A 49 8.12 -9.46 -10.62
C PHE A 49 9.08 -8.29 -10.37
N GLY A 50 8.62 -7.23 -9.69
CA GLY A 50 9.46 -6.08 -9.35
C GLY A 50 9.95 -5.30 -10.57
N ILE A 51 9.22 -5.38 -11.70
CA ILE A 51 9.48 -4.56 -12.88
C ILE A 51 8.86 -3.18 -12.60
N MET A 52 9.68 -2.14 -12.54
CA MET A 52 9.30 -0.82 -12.03
C MET A 52 9.44 0.29 -13.09
N ASP A 53 8.95 0.04 -14.29
CA ASP A 53 9.15 0.90 -15.48
C ASP A 53 7.92 1.73 -15.89
N GLY A 54 6.76 1.51 -15.25
CA GLY A 54 5.49 2.15 -15.60
C GLY A 54 4.84 2.94 -14.46
N GLY A 55 4.05 3.96 -14.82
CA GLY A 55 3.18 4.69 -13.89
C GLY A 55 3.90 5.24 -12.64
N MET A 56 3.39 4.88 -11.46
CA MET A 56 3.97 5.25 -10.16
C MET A 56 5.37 4.64 -9.99
N ASP A 57 5.58 3.39 -10.38
CA ASP A 57 6.86 2.71 -10.19
C ASP A 57 7.99 3.39 -10.98
N ALA A 58 7.70 3.88 -12.19
CA ALA A 58 8.64 4.68 -12.97
C ALA A 58 9.07 5.96 -12.24
N ALA A 59 8.14 6.64 -11.58
CA ALA A 59 8.42 7.83 -10.78
C ALA A 59 9.26 7.50 -9.54
N ILE A 60 9.00 6.35 -8.89
CA ILE A 60 9.79 5.84 -7.77
C ILE A 60 11.24 5.58 -8.22
N ILE A 61 11.45 4.91 -9.35
CA ILE A 61 12.78 4.65 -9.87
C ILE A 61 13.49 5.93 -10.32
N LYS A 62 12.76 6.89 -10.90
CA LYS A 62 13.32 8.21 -11.21
C LYS A 62 13.78 8.96 -9.96
N PHE A 63 13.08 8.80 -8.84
CA PHE A 63 13.37 9.47 -7.58
C PHE A 63 14.52 8.80 -6.79
N PHE A 64 14.53 7.47 -6.71
CA PHE A 64 15.49 6.70 -5.89
C PHE A 64 16.66 6.10 -6.68
N GLY A 65 16.53 5.96 -7.99
CA GLY A 65 17.52 5.34 -8.87
C GLY A 65 17.27 3.86 -9.15
N ASN A 66 17.90 3.34 -10.22
CA ASN A 66 17.73 1.97 -10.70
C ASN A 66 18.17 0.88 -9.71
N SER A 67 19.12 1.20 -8.83
CA SER A 67 19.59 0.24 -7.82
C SER A 67 18.49 -0.20 -6.84
N LEU A 68 17.43 0.61 -6.68
CA LEU A 68 16.25 0.21 -5.90
C LEU A 68 15.49 -0.94 -6.57
N MET A 69 15.29 -0.88 -7.89
CA MET A 69 14.64 -1.95 -8.65
C MET A 69 15.45 -3.25 -8.55
N GLU A 70 16.78 -3.15 -8.69
CA GLU A 70 17.68 -4.31 -8.54
C GLU A 70 17.54 -4.94 -7.15
N LYS A 71 17.53 -4.14 -6.07
CA LYS A 71 17.32 -4.65 -4.70
C LYS A 71 15.96 -5.34 -4.53
N VAL A 72 14.90 -4.75 -5.09
CA VAL A 72 13.55 -5.35 -5.09
C VAL A 72 13.59 -6.70 -5.79
N GLN A 73 14.12 -6.78 -7.00
CA GLN A 73 14.20 -8.02 -7.77
C GLN A 73 15.07 -9.08 -7.09
N GLN A 74 16.19 -8.69 -6.48
CA GLN A 74 17.02 -9.62 -5.70
C GLN A 74 16.24 -10.20 -4.51
N ARG A 75 15.47 -9.38 -3.79
CA ARG A 75 14.59 -9.86 -2.70
C ARG A 75 13.50 -10.79 -3.22
N ILE A 76 12.92 -10.51 -4.39
CA ILE A 76 11.93 -11.39 -5.02
C ILE A 76 12.55 -12.74 -5.38
N LEU A 77 13.77 -12.74 -5.94
CA LEU A 77 14.49 -13.97 -6.27
C LEU A 77 14.84 -14.78 -5.01
N SER A 78 15.34 -14.13 -3.96
CA SER A 78 15.80 -14.81 -2.74
C SER A 78 14.65 -15.31 -1.86
N ASP A 79 13.64 -14.47 -1.64
CA ASP A 79 12.61 -14.71 -0.62
C ASP A 79 11.36 -15.37 -1.21
N TYR A 80 11.12 -15.17 -2.51
CA TYR A 80 9.90 -15.58 -3.19
C TYR A 80 10.15 -16.46 -4.42
N LEU A 81 11.37 -16.94 -4.62
CA LEU A 81 11.75 -17.81 -5.75
C LEU A 81 11.35 -17.23 -7.12
N GLY A 82 11.38 -15.90 -7.25
CA GLY A 82 11.12 -15.20 -8.51
C GLY A 82 9.70 -14.63 -8.68
N GLU A 83 8.78 -14.85 -7.76
CA GLU A 83 7.43 -14.28 -7.85
C GLU A 83 6.87 -13.89 -6.47
N GLN A 84 6.78 -12.58 -6.19
CA GLN A 84 6.14 -12.11 -4.96
C GLN A 84 4.61 -12.16 -5.09
N PRO A 85 3.89 -12.94 -4.27
CA PRO A 85 2.44 -13.07 -4.40
C PRO A 85 1.69 -11.76 -4.13
N VAL A 86 0.60 -11.52 -4.87
CA VAL A 86 -0.37 -10.47 -4.56
C VAL A 86 -0.95 -10.67 -3.16
N GLY A 87 -1.15 -9.57 -2.42
CA GLY A 87 -1.57 -9.63 -1.01
C GLY A 87 -0.42 -9.84 -0.04
N THR A 88 0.83 -9.66 -0.47
CA THR A 88 2.01 -9.57 0.39
C THR A 88 2.64 -8.18 0.30
N SER A 89 3.53 -7.85 1.23
CA SER A 89 4.34 -6.64 1.17
C SER A 89 5.70 -6.90 1.80
N MET A 90 6.76 -6.38 1.18
CA MET A 90 8.12 -6.47 1.72
C MET A 90 8.72 -5.08 1.89
N ILE A 91 9.47 -4.89 2.98
CA ILE A 91 10.19 -3.64 3.25
C ILE A 91 11.60 -3.75 2.68
N VAL A 92 11.97 -2.78 1.84
CA VAL A 92 13.26 -2.67 1.16
C VAL A 92 13.88 -1.31 1.48
N GLU A 93 15.20 -1.27 1.71
CA GLU A 93 15.91 -0.01 1.93
C GLU A 93 16.20 0.72 0.62
N THR A 94 15.79 1.98 0.55
CA THR A 94 16.02 2.84 -0.61
C THR A 94 17.46 3.33 -0.68
N GLY A 95 18.14 3.45 0.47
CA GLY A 95 19.45 4.10 0.60
C GLY A 95 19.35 5.63 0.72
N ASN A 96 18.15 6.21 0.72
CA ASN A 96 17.92 7.62 0.99
C ASN A 96 17.83 7.85 2.51
N VAL A 97 18.51 8.87 3.03
CA VAL A 97 18.50 9.18 4.47
C VAL A 97 17.15 9.71 4.96
N ILE A 98 16.44 10.46 4.11
CA ILE A 98 15.16 11.10 4.42
C ILE A 98 14.00 10.13 4.21
N HIS A 99 14.10 9.29 3.17
CA HIS A 99 13.05 8.37 2.74
C HIS A 99 13.55 6.92 2.74
N PRO A 100 13.92 6.36 3.91
CA PRO A 100 14.73 5.16 4.02
C PRO A 100 14.11 3.88 3.47
N PHE A 101 12.78 3.78 3.39
CA PHE A 101 12.12 2.52 3.08
C PHE A 101 11.15 2.59 1.89
N LEU A 102 11.04 1.47 1.19
CA LEU A 102 10.01 1.17 0.22
C LEU A 102 9.24 -0.06 0.69
N ALA A 103 7.91 0.01 0.74
CA ALA A 103 7.04 -1.14 0.87
C ALA A 103 6.63 -1.62 -0.53
N HIS A 104 7.27 -2.67 -1.04
CA HIS A 104 6.90 -3.27 -2.31
C HIS A 104 5.69 -4.17 -2.12
N THR A 105 4.53 -3.73 -2.63
CA THR A 105 3.20 -4.30 -2.34
C THR A 105 2.51 -4.63 -3.68
N PRO A 106 2.76 -5.82 -4.26
CA PRO A 106 2.18 -6.17 -5.56
C PRO A 106 0.65 -6.19 -5.51
N THR A 107 0.04 -5.43 -6.41
CA THR A 107 -1.43 -5.38 -6.59
C THR A 107 -1.89 -6.24 -7.76
N MET A 108 -0.96 -6.75 -8.57
CA MET A 108 -1.25 -7.63 -9.68
C MET A 108 -0.05 -8.49 -9.98
N ARG A 109 -0.28 -9.65 -10.60
CA ARG A 109 0.84 -10.53 -11.00
C ARG A 109 1.62 -9.92 -12.15
N VAL A 110 0.90 -9.51 -13.19
CA VAL A 110 1.37 -8.73 -14.33
C VAL A 110 0.42 -7.56 -14.55
N PRO A 111 0.82 -6.49 -15.27
CA PRO A 111 -0.07 -5.37 -15.59
C PRO A 111 -1.43 -5.82 -16.17
N MET A 112 -2.50 -5.69 -15.38
CA MET A 112 -3.86 -6.06 -15.78
C MET A 112 -4.92 -5.32 -14.96
N SER A 113 -6.17 -5.33 -15.45
CA SER A 113 -7.32 -4.86 -14.69
C SER A 113 -7.62 -5.79 -13.52
N ILE A 114 -7.87 -5.21 -12.36
CA ILE A 114 -8.28 -5.89 -11.10
C ILE A 114 -9.58 -5.28 -10.55
N ALA A 115 -10.35 -4.57 -11.39
CA ALA A 115 -11.66 -4.03 -11.02
C ALA A 115 -12.59 -5.14 -10.51
N GLY A 116 -13.34 -4.84 -9.43
CA GLY A 116 -14.26 -5.79 -8.80
C GLY A 116 -13.59 -6.85 -7.93
N THR A 117 -12.33 -6.65 -7.52
CA THR A 117 -11.62 -7.52 -6.57
C THR A 117 -11.40 -6.82 -5.23
N ASP A 118 -10.97 -7.58 -4.22
CA ASP A 118 -10.56 -7.12 -2.88
C ASP A 118 -9.07 -6.77 -2.78
N VAL A 119 -8.38 -6.67 -3.92
CA VAL A 119 -6.93 -6.40 -3.96
C VAL A 119 -6.53 -5.11 -3.23
N PRO A 120 -7.23 -3.95 -3.39
CA PRO A 120 -6.88 -2.75 -2.62
C PRO A 120 -6.88 -2.99 -1.11
N TYR A 121 -7.88 -3.73 -0.60
CA TYR A 121 -7.95 -4.12 0.80
C TYR A 121 -6.74 -5.00 1.19
N MET A 122 -6.49 -6.06 0.41
CA MET A 122 -5.41 -7.02 0.68
C MET A 122 -4.03 -6.36 0.64
N ALA A 123 -3.80 -5.47 -0.32
CA ALA A 123 -2.56 -4.71 -0.48
C ALA A 123 -2.33 -3.76 0.71
N MET A 124 -3.34 -2.99 1.12
CA MET A 124 -3.25 -2.13 2.30
C MET A 124 -2.97 -2.96 3.56
N TRP A 125 -3.72 -4.05 3.77
CA TRP A 125 -3.54 -4.94 4.91
C TRP A 125 -2.12 -5.53 4.97
N ALA A 126 -1.61 -6.02 3.83
CA ALA A 126 -0.27 -6.58 3.75
C ALA A 126 0.82 -5.54 4.05
N MET A 127 0.68 -4.33 3.53
CA MET A 127 1.60 -3.22 3.82
C MET A 127 1.63 -2.89 5.32
N LEU A 128 0.45 -2.75 5.95
CA LEU A 128 0.35 -2.44 7.38
C LEU A 128 1.00 -3.53 8.25
N LEU A 129 0.78 -4.81 7.91
CA LEU A 129 1.43 -5.93 8.60
C LEU A 129 2.95 -5.95 8.39
N ALA A 130 3.43 -5.63 7.19
CA ALA A 130 4.86 -5.58 6.89
C ALA A 130 5.54 -4.46 7.69
N VAL A 131 4.95 -3.27 7.74
CA VAL A 131 5.44 -2.15 8.56
C VAL A 131 5.42 -2.50 10.05
N ARG A 132 4.31 -3.09 10.55
CA ARG A 132 4.24 -3.56 11.94
C ARG A 132 5.37 -4.54 12.27
N ARG A 133 5.59 -5.53 11.40
CA ARG A 133 6.64 -6.54 11.59
C ARG A 133 8.03 -5.93 11.57
N HIS A 134 8.30 -5.01 10.63
CA HIS A 134 9.56 -4.26 10.59
C HIS A 134 9.81 -3.51 11.90
N ASN A 135 8.80 -2.79 12.38
CA ASN A 135 8.86 -2.04 13.64
C ASN A 135 9.06 -2.92 14.88
N GLN A 136 8.65 -4.20 14.84
CA GLN A 136 8.93 -5.13 15.94
C GLN A 136 10.37 -5.65 15.97
N LEU A 137 11.05 -5.68 14.82
CA LEU A 137 12.35 -6.34 14.65
C LEU A 137 13.50 -5.35 14.49
N SER A 138 13.23 -4.16 13.94
CA SER A 138 14.23 -3.15 13.61
C SER A 138 14.34 -2.08 14.68
N LYS A 139 15.54 -1.51 14.85
CA LYS A 139 15.73 -0.28 15.62
C LYS A 139 15.31 0.97 14.84
N HIS A 140 15.41 0.94 13.51
CA HIS A 140 14.99 2.02 12.63
C HIS A 140 13.51 1.86 12.30
N GLN A 141 12.68 2.52 13.11
CA GLN A 141 11.22 2.45 13.04
C GLN A 141 10.68 3.24 11.84
N ILE A 142 9.62 2.73 11.23
CA ILE A 142 8.79 3.42 10.23
C ILE A 142 7.63 4.07 10.98
N ASN A 143 7.66 5.40 11.08
CA ASN A 143 6.64 6.20 11.76
C ASN A 143 5.65 6.82 10.77
N THR A 144 6.09 7.12 9.55
CA THR A 144 5.29 7.77 8.51
C THR A 144 5.32 6.98 7.21
N VAL A 145 4.15 6.65 6.67
CA VAL A 145 4.01 5.92 5.39
C VAL A 145 3.28 6.79 4.38
N ALA A 146 3.91 7.03 3.22
CA ALA A 146 3.27 7.61 2.06
C ALA A 146 2.65 6.50 1.20
N CYS A 147 1.33 6.54 0.98
CA CYS A 147 0.57 5.49 0.31
C CYS A 147 -0.27 6.07 -0.83
N PRO A 148 -0.09 5.61 -2.08
CA PRO A 148 -0.91 6.02 -3.21
C PRO A 148 -2.23 5.22 -3.29
N GLY A 149 -3.09 5.53 -4.26
CA GLY A 149 -4.23 4.70 -4.61
C GLY A 149 -3.82 3.30 -5.06
N LEU A 150 -4.18 2.29 -4.26
CA LEU A 150 -3.86 0.89 -4.56
C LEU A 150 -4.85 0.36 -5.61
N GLY A 151 -4.33 -0.03 -6.78
CA GLY A 151 -5.14 -0.59 -7.88
C GLY A 151 -5.87 0.42 -8.77
N THR A 152 -5.72 1.73 -8.53
CA THR A 152 -6.47 2.79 -9.24
C THR A 152 -5.89 3.20 -10.59
N GLY A 153 -4.64 2.80 -10.89
CA GLY A 153 -3.97 3.04 -12.17
C GLY A 153 -4.31 1.97 -13.21
N ILE A 154 -3.30 1.16 -13.59
CA ILE A 154 -3.46 0.03 -14.52
C ILE A 154 -4.57 -0.93 -14.07
N GLY A 155 -4.74 -1.09 -12.75
CA GLY A 155 -5.73 -1.96 -12.14
C GLY A 155 -7.19 -1.55 -12.37
N LYS A 156 -7.45 -0.30 -12.79
CA LYS A 156 -8.79 0.23 -13.10
C LYS A 156 -9.83 0.09 -11.97
N VAL A 157 -9.41 -0.06 -10.72
CA VAL A 157 -10.35 0.00 -9.59
C VAL A 157 -10.90 1.42 -9.47
N LEU A 158 -12.21 1.55 -9.31
CA LEU A 158 -12.86 2.84 -9.11
C LEU A 158 -12.32 3.51 -7.85
N TYR A 159 -12.08 4.81 -7.90
CA TYR A 159 -11.42 5.54 -6.79
C TYR A 159 -12.18 5.44 -5.47
N HIS A 160 -13.51 5.53 -5.49
CA HIS A 160 -14.32 5.37 -4.29
C HIS A 160 -14.15 3.98 -3.68
N GLU A 161 -14.13 2.94 -4.52
CA GLU A 161 -14.04 1.56 -4.07
C GLU A 161 -12.64 1.22 -3.54
N ALA A 162 -11.59 1.68 -4.21
CA ALA A 162 -10.23 1.56 -3.70
C ALA A 162 -10.06 2.27 -2.35
N ALA A 163 -10.54 3.52 -2.24
CA ALA A 163 -10.47 4.27 -0.99
C ALA A 163 -11.26 3.61 0.14
N ARG A 164 -12.47 3.11 -0.13
CA ARG A 164 -13.31 2.39 0.84
C ARG A 164 -12.62 1.12 1.36
N GLN A 165 -12.09 0.30 0.45
CA GLN A 165 -11.38 -0.94 0.79
C GLN A 165 -10.09 -0.66 1.58
N MET A 166 -9.31 0.34 1.16
CA MET A 166 -8.11 0.77 1.88
C MET A 166 -8.43 1.29 3.29
N ALA A 167 -9.50 2.09 3.44
CA ALA A 167 -9.95 2.59 4.73
C ALA A 167 -10.40 1.45 5.66
N LEU A 168 -11.16 0.49 5.13
CA LEU A 168 -11.58 -0.69 5.87
C LEU A 168 -10.39 -1.55 6.34
N ALA A 169 -9.35 -1.70 5.52
CA ALA A 169 -8.13 -2.40 5.92
C ALA A 169 -7.41 -1.67 7.06
N TYR A 170 -7.31 -0.34 6.99
CA TYR A 170 -6.71 0.48 8.02
C TYR A 170 -7.51 0.44 9.34
N ASP A 171 -8.84 0.55 9.26
CA ASP A 171 -9.73 0.47 10.43
C ASP A 171 -9.59 -0.87 11.16
N ASN A 172 -9.65 -1.98 10.41
CA ASN A 172 -9.43 -3.32 10.97
C ASN A 172 -8.04 -3.49 11.60
N PHE A 173 -7.05 -2.73 11.14
CA PHE A 173 -5.68 -2.80 11.65
C PHE A 173 -5.57 -2.05 12.98
N LEU A 174 -6.26 -0.91 13.11
CA LEU A 174 -6.38 -0.16 14.35
C LEU A 174 -7.22 -0.89 15.40
N HIS A 175 -8.23 -1.64 14.97
CA HIS A 175 -9.19 -2.33 15.83
C HIS A 175 -9.13 -3.87 15.65
N PRO A 176 -8.01 -4.53 16.01
CA PRO A 176 -7.88 -5.97 15.84
C PRO A 176 -8.88 -6.73 16.74
N PRO A 177 -9.44 -7.86 16.27
CA PRO A 177 -10.39 -8.64 17.06
C PRO A 177 -9.72 -9.26 18.29
N LYS A 178 -10.45 -9.32 19.41
CA LYS A 178 -9.98 -9.97 20.65
C LYS A 178 -10.10 -11.49 20.61
N HIS A 179 -11.01 -12.01 19.79
CA HIS A 179 -11.28 -13.45 19.61
C HIS A 179 -11.54 -13.77 18.14
N LEU A 180 -11.23 -15.00 17.74
CA LEU A 180 -11.46 -15.49 16.38
C LEU A 180 -12.56 -16.55 16.40
N ASN A 181 -13.55 -16.37 15.54
CA ASN A 181 -14.64 -17.32 15.30
C ASN A 181 -15.21 -17.12 13.88
N CYS A 182 -16.15 -17.97 13.47
CA CYS A 182 -16.76 -17.90 12.15
C CYS A 182 -17.51 -16.59 11.90
N PHE A 183 -18.12 -15.98 12.92
CA PHE A 183 -18.80 -14.69 12.79
C PHE A 183 -17.82 -13.57 12.46
N VAL A 184 -16.70 -13.47 13.17
CA VAL A 184 -15.65 -12.47 12.90
C VAL A 184 -15.13 -12.62 11.47
N ALA A 185 -14.89 -13.86 11.02
CA ALA A 185 -14.44 -14.12 9.65
C ALA A 185 -15.50 -13.72 8.61
N ALA A 186 -16.75 -14.13 8.80
CA ALA A 186 -17.85 -13.83 7.89
C ALA A 186 -18.16 -12.33 7.82
N SER A 187 -18.26 -11.64 8.96
CA SER A 187 -18.48 -10.20 9.02
C SER A 187 -17.37 -9.44 8.30
N ARG A 188 -16.11 -9.83 8.49
CA ARG A 188 -14.98 -9.18 7.81
C ARG A 188 -15.04 -9.38 6.30
N GLN A 189 -15.37 -10.59 5.84
CA GLN A 189 -15.57 -10.85 4.42
C GLN A 189 -16.70 -9.98 3.85
N LEU A 190 -17.87 -9.94 4.50
CA LEU A 190 -19.03 -9.18 4.03
C LEU A 190 -18.72 -7.68 3.89
N LEU A 191 -18.05 -7.07 4.87
CA LEU A 191 -17.67 -5.64 4.83
C LEU A 191 -16.78 -5.30 3.62
N ILE A 192 -15.94 -6.24 3.18
CA ILE A 192 -15.07 -6.05 2.00
C ILE A 192 -15.91 -5.98 0.73
N TRP A 193 -17.03 -6.69 0.60
CA TRP A 193 -17.82 -6.75 -0.63
C TRP A 193 -19.03 -5.82 -0.64
N GLU A 194 -19.69 -5.65 0.49
CA GLU A 194 -20.99 -4.95 0.58
C GLU A 194 -20.82 -3.47 0.97
N GLY A 195 -19.69 -3.10 1.59
CA GLY A 195 -19.50 -1.79 2.19
C GLY A 195 -20.43 -1.56 3.38
N ASN A 196 -20.13 -0.55 4.21
CA ASN A 196 -21.14 -0.08 5.17
C ASN A 196 -22.21 0.65 4.36
N SER A 197 -23.42 0.10 4.35
CA SER A 197 -24.62 0.71 3.76
C SER A 197 -24.96 2.04 4.44
#